data_AF-A0A1B8P0N8-F1
#
_entry.id   AF-A0A1B8P0N8-F1
#
_cell.length_a   1.000
_cell.length_b   1.000
_cell.length_c   1.000
_cell.angle_alpha   90.00
_cell.angle_beta   90.00
_cell.angle_gamma   90.00
#
_symmetry.space_group_name_H-M   'P 1'
#
loop_
_entity.id
_entity.type
_entity.pdbx_description
1 polymer ?
#
loop_
_entity_poly.entity_id
_entity_poly.type
_entity_poly.pdbx_seq_one_letter_code
_entity_poly.pdbx_strand_id
1 'polypeptide(L)'
;MSHDLHESLRDNVRILGDSLGRTIADDLGQGFVDRIETIRGLAKRGRQGEADGRRELIEYLRQLPDSELLPVTRAFNQFLNLANIAEQHYRARFRRVEDYKPGSQPALGELLERARGEGHSPRKLVESLANMRVELVLTAHPTEVIRRTLIQKYDAIDDCLTAIESSSDYPERGARAKGRLEELIGQAWHTDEIRHERPTPVDEAKWGFAVIENSLWQAVPDFHRDLDNLLLDTAGERLPLDAAPIRFASWMGAIATAIPTSPPR
;
A
#
# COMPACT_ATOMS: atom_id res chain seq x y z
N MET A 1 11.17 2.58 24.61
CA MET A 1 9.95 3.41 24.65
C MET A 1 8.87 2.65 23.90
N SER A 2 7.71 2.42 24.52
CA SER A 2 6.64 1.59 23.97
C SER A 2 6.30 2.01 22.54
N HIS A 3 6.31 1.05 21.61
CA HIS A 3 5.90 1.21 20.21
C HIS A 3 4.37 1.33 20.14
N ASP A 4 3.78 2.32 20.80
CA ASP A 4 2.35 2.58 20.72
C ASP A 4 2.03 3.03 19.29
N LEU A 5 1.24 2.23 18.56
CA LEU A 5 0.72 2.62 17.26
C LEU A 5 -0.01 3.97 17.42
N HIS A 6 0.22 4.89 16.50
CA HIS A 6 -0.43 6.21 16.52
C HIS A 6 -1.96 6.05 16.56
N GLU A 7 -2.65 6.89 17.34
CA GLU A 7 -4.11 6.79 17.58
C GLU A 7 -4.92 6.74 16.27
N SER A 8 -4.62 7.64 15.34
CA SER A 8 -5.22 7.65 13.99
C SER A 8 -5.05 6.34 13.20
N LEU A 9 -3.92 5.62 13.32
CA LEU A 9 -3.76 4.32 12.67
C LEU A 9 -4.66 3.27 13.31
N ARG A 10 -4.79 3.28 14.64
CA ARG A 10 -5.71 2.38 15.35
C ARG A 10 -7.17 2.65 14.96
N ASP A 11 -7.54 3.91 14.82
CA ASP A 11 -8.88 4.30 14.42
C ASP A 11 -9.19 3.84 12.98
N ASN A 12 -8.26 4.03 12.04
CA ASN A 12 -8.45 3.58 10.65
C ASN A 12 -8.58 2.05 10.57
N VAL A 13 -7.72 1.30 11.26
CA VAL A 13 -7.83 -0.17 11.34
C VAL A 13 -9.17 -0.59 11.95
N ARG A 14 -9.64 0.12 12.98
CA ARG A 14 -10.92 -0.16 13.62
C ARG A 14 -12.11 0.11 12.69
N ILE A 15 -12.15 1.25 12.00
CA ILE A 15 -13.23 1.59 11.07
C ILE A 15 -13.35 0.53 9.97
N LEU A 16 -12.21 0.15 9.37
CA LEU A 16 -12.18 -0.87 8.32
C LEU A 16 -12.57 -2.25 8.87
N GLY A 17 -12.05 -2.62 10.03
CA GLY A 17 -12.36 -3.90 10.69
C GLY A 17 -13.83 -4.02 11.08
N ASP A 18 -14.41 -2.97 11.67
CA ASP A 18 -15.83 -2.92 12.05
C ASP A 18 -16.74 -2.96 10.81
N SER A 19 -16.32 -2.35 9.71
CA SER A 19 -17.05 -2.42 8.42
C SER A 19 -17.00 -3.83 7.82
N LEU A 20 -15.83 -4.46 7.80
CA LEU A 20 -15.69 -5.83 7.31
C LEU A 20 -16.45 -6.83 8.19
N GLY A 21 -16.38 -6.67 9.52
CA GLY A 21 -17.12 -7.51 10.46
C GLY A 21 -18.63 -7.46 10.22
N ARG A 22 -19.21 -6.27 10.02
CA ARG A 22 -20.62 -6.10 9.64
C ARG A 22 -20.95 -6.75 8.31
N THR A 23 -20.10 -6.54 7.30
CA THR A 23 -20.26 -7.17 5.97
C THR A 23 -20.28 -8.71 6.06
N ILE A 24 -19.38 -9.28 6.85
CA ILE A 24 -19.32 -10.74 7.07
C ILE A 24 -20.54 -11.22 7.87
N ALA A 25 -20.99 -10.45 8.87
CA ALA A 25 -22.19 -10.78 9.64
C ALA A 25 -23.45 -10.80 8.76
N ASP A 26 -23.56 -9.87 7.82
CA ASP A 26 -24.69 -9.78 6.89
C ASP A 26 -24.70 -10.95 5.88
N ASP A 27 -23.52 -11.43 5.46
CA ASP A 27 -23.37 -12.52 4.47
C ASP A 27 -23.42 -13.93 5.10
N LEU A 28 -22.65 -14.16 6.17
CA LEU A 28 -22.43 -15.49 6.76
C LEU A 28 -23.03 -15.63 8.17
N GLY A 29 -23.61 -14.57 8.72
CA GLY A 29 -24.21 -14.54 10.04
C GLY A 29 -23.22 -14.20 11.17
N GLN A 30 -23.77 -13.70 12.29
CA GLN A 30 -23.00 -13.30 13.47
C GLN A 30 -22.14 -14.45 14.04
N GLY A 31 -22.66 -15.68 14.01
CA GLY A 31 -21.93 -16.85 14.50
C GLY A 31 -20.62 -17.11 13.74
N PHE A 32 -20.50 -16.68 12.48
CA PHE A 32 -19.25 -16.80 11.73
C PHE A 32 -18.23 -15.73 12.16
N VAL A 33 -18.70 -14.49 12.43
CA VAL A 33 -17.85 -13.42 12.99
C VAL A 33 -17.29 -13.84 14.35
N ASP A 34 -18.11 -14.43 15.21
CA ASP A 34 -17.69 -14.89 16.53
C ASP A 34 -16.56 -15.96 16.45
N ARG A 35 -16.60 -16.81 15.42
CA ARG A 35 -15.52 -17.78 15.15
C ARG A 35 -14.22 -17.08 14.75
N ILE A 36 -14.28 -16.08 13.87
CA ILE A 36 -13.10 -15.29 13.48
C ILE A 36 -12.50 -14.61 14.72
N GLU A 37 -13.32 -14.00 15.57
CA GLU A 37 -12.87 -13.36 16.82
C GLU A 37 -12.22 -14.37 17.78
N THR A 38 -12.79 -15.58 17.88
CA THR A 38 -12.22 -16.69 18.66
C THR A 38 -10.83 -17.07 18.16
N ILE A 39 -10.68 -17.27 16.85
CA ILE A 39 -9.39 -17.58 16.21
C ILE A 39 -8.37 -16.45 16.48
N ARG A 40 -8.79 -15.19 16.34
CA ARG A 40 -7.92 -14.02 16.58
C ARG A 40 -7.46 -13.95 18.04
N GLY A 41 -8.37 -14.19 19.00
CA GLY A 41 -8.08 -14.21 20.43
C GLY A 41 -7.08 -15.31 20.80
N LEU A 42 -7.29 -16.52 20.28
CA LEU A 42 -6.39 -17.66 20.44
C LEU A 42 -4.99 -17.38 19.86
N ALA A 43 -4.93 -16.84 18.65
CA ALA A 43 -3.67 -16.47 18.00
C ALA A 43 -2.91 -15.39 18.77
N LYS A 44 -3.61 -14.41 19.35
CA LYS A 44 -3.01 -13.35 20.17
C LYS A 44 -2.38 -13.92 21.44
N ARG A 45 -3.10 -14.76 22.20
CA ARG A 45 -2.56 -15.45 23.40
C ARG A 45 -1.34 -16.29 23.07
N GLY A 46 -1.42 -17.07 21.99
CA GLY A 46 -0.30 -17.89 21.51
C GLY A 46 0.94 -17.07 21.12
N ARG A 47 0.77 -15.84 20.60
CA ARG A 47 1.89 -14.92 20.29
C ARG A 47 2.50 -14.31 21.56
N GLN A 48 1.70 -14.10 22.61
CA GLN A 48 2.15 -13.55 23.89
C GLN A 48 2.93 -14.56 24.76
N GLY A 49 3.15 -15.78 24.26
CA GLY A 49 3.96 -16.80 24.92
C GLY A 49 3.17 -17.72 25.86
N GLU A 50 1.84 -17.62 25.88
CA GLU A 50 0.98 -18.56 26.60
C GLU A 50 1.03 -19.93 25.91
N ALA A 51 1.65 -20.91 26.55
CA ALA A 51 1.86 -22.25 25.98
C ALA A 51 0.55 -22.93 25.56
N ASP A 52 -0.55 -22.67 26.29
CA ASP A 52 -1.86 -23.24 26.02
C ASP A 52 -2.57 -22.56 24.84
N GLY A 53 -2.35 -21.25 24.61
CA GLY A 53 -3.02 -20.51 23.55
C GLY A 53 -2.71 -21.04 22.14
N ARG A 54 -1.47 -21.48 21.89
CA ARG A 54 -1.10 -22.11 20.61
C ARG A 54 -1.75 -23.49 20.45
N ARG A 55 -1.81 -24.29 21.52
CA ARG A 55 -2.42 -25.62 21.49
C ARG A 55 -3.92 -25.51 21.25
N GLU A 56 -4.61 -24.65 21.99
CA GLU A 56 -6.04 -24.38 21.84
C GLU A 56 -6.38 -23.88 20.43
N LEU A 57 -5.55 -23.02 19.84
CA LEU A 57 -5.73 -22.58 18.45
C LEU A 57 -5.73 -23.76 17.47
N ILE A 58 -4.74 -24.65 17.59
CA ILE A 58 -4.61 -25.79 16.70
C ILE A 58 -5.84 -26.70 16.82
N GLU A 59 -6.29 -26.99 18.03
CA GLU A 59 -7.45 -27.87 18.21
C GLU A 59 -8.75 -27.23 17.76
N TYR A 60 -8.90 -25.91 17.95
CA TYR A 60 -10.04 -25.18 17.39
C TYR A 60 -10.05 -25.25 15.86
N LEU A 61 -8.91 -25.01 15.21
CA LEU A 61 -8.81 -25.06 13.76
C LEU A 61 -9.06 -26.46 13.19
N ARG A 62 -8.69 -27.53 13.91
CA ARG A 62 -8.98 -28.92 13.51
C ARG A 62 -10.46 -29.30 13.57
N GLN A 63 -11.25 -28.57 14.37
CA GLN A 63 -12.68 -28.80 14.52
C GLN A 63 -13.52 -28.01 13.52
N LEU A 64 -12.91 -27.10 12.76
CA LEU A 64 -13.62 -26.35 11.72
C LEU A 64 -14.04 -27.30 10.58
N PRO A 65 -15.29 -27.19 10.10
CA PRO A 65 -15.72 -27.96 8.94
C PRO A 65 -15.00 -27.48 7.67
N ASP A 66 -14.72 -28.40 6.75
CA ASP A 66 -13.99 -28.09 5.50
C ASP A 66 -14.64 -26.96 4.68
N SER A 67 -15.98 -26.86 4.73
CA SER A 67 -16.74 -25.80 4.07
C SER A 67 -16.44 -24.39 4.59
N GLU A 68 -15.93 -24.27 5.82
CA GLU A 68 -15.61 -22.98 6.45
C GLU A 68 -14.14 -22.57 6.28
N LEU A 69 -13.26 -23.48 5.88
CA LEU A 69 -11.83 -23.18 5.72
C LEU A 69 -11.58 -22.05 4.73
N LEU A 70 -12.27 -22.07 3.59
CA LEU A 70 -12.12 -21.05 2.55
C LEU A 70 -12.68 -19.68 3.01
N PRO A 71 -13.93 -19.57 3.51
CA PRO A 71 -14.44 -18.34 4.10
C PRO A 71 -13.55 -17.76 5.21
N VAL A 72 -13.04 -18.60 6.12
CA VAL A 72 -12.18 -18.15 7.23
C VAL A 72 -10.87 -17.60 6.69
N THR A 73 -10.22 -18.30 5.77
CA THR A 73 -8.97 -17.86 5.14
C THR A 73 -9.17 -16.55 4.39
N ARG A 74 -10.29 -16.41 3.67
CA ARG A 74 -10.65 -15.17 2.96
C ARG A 74 -10.86 -14.00 3.91
N ALA A 75 -11.55 -14.22 5.04
CA ALA A 75 -11.76 -13.18 6.04
C ALA A 75 -10.43 -12.67 6.59
N PHE A 76 -9.51 -13.55 6.99
CA PHE A 76 -8.19 -13.15 7.48
C PHE A 76 -7.34 -12.45 6.42
N ASN A 77 -7.43 -12.88 5.15
CA ASN A 77 -6.77 -12.19 4.05
C ASN A 77 -7.29 -10.75 3.91
N GLN A 78 -8.62 -10.57 3.95
CA GLN A 78 -9.21 -9.23 3.87
C GLN A 78 -8.88 -8.35 5.08
N PHE A 79 -8.89 -8.89 6.30
CA PHE A 79 -8.43 -8.13 7.47
C PHE A 79 -6.97 -7.66 7.30
N LEU A 80 -6.10 -8.51 6.74
CA LEU A 80 -4.71 -8.15 6.48
C LEU A 80 -4.59 -7.08 5.38
N ASN A 81 -5.33 -7.21 4.28
CA ASN A 81 -5.33 -6.22 3.20
C ASN A 81 -5.82 -4.86 3.70
N LEU A 82 -6.91 -4.82 4.45
CA LEU A 82 -7.43 -3.58 5.05
C LEU A 82 -6.47 -2.98 6.08
N ALA A 83 -5.81 -3.80 6.90
CA ALA A 83 -4.78 -3.32 7.82
C ALA A 83 -3.59 -2.71 7.07
N ASN A 84 -3.15 -3.33 5.98
CA ASN A 84 -2.09 -2.81 5.12
C ASN A 84 -2.50 -1.47 4.48
N ILE A 85 -3.74 -1.34 4.02
CA ILE A 85 -4.26 -0.08 3.47
C ILE A 85 -4.27 1.00 4.55
N ALA A 86 -4.77 0.71 5.76
CA ALA A 86 -4.75 1.68 6.86
C ALA A 86 -3.30 2.10 7.23
N GLU A 87 -2.37 1.16 7.22
CA GLU A 87 -0.95 1.47 7.45
C GLU A 87 -0.34 2.31 6.31
N GLN A 88 -0.62 1.97 5.06
CA GLN A 88 -0.18 2.73 3.89
C GLN A 88 -0.77 4.14 3.88
N HIS A 89 -2.07 4.29 4.16
CA HIS A 89 -2.74 5.57 4.33
C HIS A 89 -2.07 6.41 5.43
N TYR A 90 -1.86 5.82 6.60
CA TYR A 90 -1.16 6.46 7.71
C TYR A 90 0.26 6.88 7.31
N ARG A 91 1.03 5.99 6.68
CA ARG A 91 2.39 6.27 6.22
C ARG A 91 2.39 7.37 5.15
N ALA A 92 1.47 7.37 4.20
CA ALA A 92 1.35 8.38 3.16
C ALA A 92 0.93 9.75 3.73
N ARG A 93 0.05 9.77 4.72
CA ARG A 93 -0.41 10.99 5.39
C ARG A 93 0.67 11.61 6.27
N PHE A 94 1.27 10.81 7.15
CA PHE A 94 2.28 11.28 8.09
C PHE A 94 3.68 11.29 7.50
N ARG A 95 3.80 10.82 6.25
CA ARG A 95 5.05 10.60 5.52
C ARG A 95 6.20 10.17 6.42
N ARG A 96 5.92 9.22 7.33
CA ARG A 96 6.94 8.58 8.18
C ARG A 96 7.73 7.55 7.37
N VAL A 97 8.35 8.01 6.30
CA VAL A 97 9.79 7.79 6.13
C VAL A 97 10.37 8.93 6.95
N GLU A 98 11.00 8.63 8.09
CA GLU A 98 11.65 9.59 9.02
C GLU A 98 11.68 11.06 8.52
N ASP A 99 10.89 11.93 9.15
CA ASP A 99 10.87 13.40 8.97
C ASP A 99 10.29 14.05 7.68
N TYR A 100 9.67 13.35 6.74
CA TYR A 100 9.15 13.99 5.51
C TYR A 100 7.91 14.91 5.75
N LYS A 101 8.01 16.24 5.55
CA LYS A 101 6.85 17.16 5.44
C LYS A 101 6.49 17.41 3.97
N PRO A 102 5.20 17.61 3.62
CA PRO A 102 4.79 18.03 2.28
C PRO A 102 5.61 19.20 1.73
N GLY A 103 6.23 19.03 0.55
CA GLY A 103 7.08 20.05 -0.08
C GLY A 103 8.49 20.19 0.49
N SER A 104 8.86 19.43 1.52
CA SER A 104 10.24 19.38 2.03
C SER A 104 10.81 18.00 1.74
N GLN A 105 11.95 17.87 1.04
CA GLN A 105 12.75 16.65 1.11
C GLN A 105 13.87 16.88 2.13
N PRO A 106 13.61 16.79 3.46
CA PRO A 106 14.57 17.25 4.46
C PRO A 106 15.89 16.51 4.33
N ALA A 107 15.88 15.21 4.06
CA ALA A 107 17.12 14.45 3.83
C ALA A 107 17.95 14.97 2.64
N LEU A 108 17.31 15.35 1.52
CA LEU A 108 18.02 15.86 0.36
C LEU A 108 18.43 17.32 0.55
N GLY A 109 17.55 18.15 1.13
CA GLY A 109 17.83 19.54 1.44
C GLY A 109 18.97 19.69 2.45
N GLU A 110 18.95 18.91 3.53
CA GLU A 110 20.04 18.84 4.52
C GLU A 110 21.34 18.35 3.89
N LEU A 111 21.27 17.39 2.97
CA LEU A 111 22.44 16.93 2.24
C LEU A 111 23.03 18.02 1.34
N LEU A 112 22.19 18.79 0.64
CA LEU A 112 22.61 19.92 -0.19
C LEU A 112 23.22 21.04 0.66
N GLU A 113 22.58 21.40 1.78
CA GLU A 113 23.10 22.40 2.71
C GLU A 113 24.42 21.96 3.35
N ARG A 114 24.56 20.68 3.74
CA ARG A 114 25.82 20.12 4.22
C ARG A 114 26.91 20.18 3.15
N ALA A 115 26.60 19.80 1.92
CA ALA A 115 27.53 19.86 0.81
C ALA A 115 27.99 21.30 0.52
N ARG A 116 27.09 22.29 0.64
CA ARG A 116 27.45 23.71 0.58
C ARG A 116 28.35 24.13 1.74
N GLY A 117 28.05 23.69 2.95
CA GLY A 117 28.86 23.93 4.15
C GLY A 117 30.30 23.39 4.04
N GLU A 118 30.49 22.31 3.28
CA GLU A 118 31.80 21.73 2.96
C GLU A 118 32.54 22.46 1.80
N GLY A 119 31.95 23.52 1.24
CA GLY A 119 32.57 24.37 0.23
C GLY A 119 32.30 23.96 -1.22
N HIS A 120 31.32 23.09 -1.48
CA HIS A 120 30.90 22.79 -2.85
C HIS A 120 30.12 23.97 -3.45
N SER A 121 30.49 24.35 -4.69
CA SER A 121 29.80 25.43 -5.40
C SER A 121 28.40 25.00 -5.84
N PRO A 122 27.42 25.93 -5.86
CA PRO A 122 26.05 25.66 -6.32
C PRO A 122 26.00 24.97 -7.69
N ARG A 123 26.74 25.50 -8.65
CA ARG A 123 26.87 24.94 -10.00
C ARG A 123 27.35 23.48 -10.00
N LYS A 124 28.30 23.12 -9.15
CA LYS A 124 28.82 21.75 -9.06
C LYS A 124 27.77 20.78 -8.52
N LEU A 125 26.89 21.25 -7.62
CA LEU A 125 25.78 20.44 -7.11
C LEU A 125 24.75 20.17 -8.20
N VAL A 126 24.36 21.21 -8.95
CA VAL A 126 23.44 21.07 -10.09
C VAL A 126 24.02 20.16 -11.17
N GLU A 127 25.28 20.34 -11.56
CA GLU A 127 25.96 19.48 -12.53
C GLU A 127 26.03 18.03 -12.06
N SER A 128 26.24 17.79 -10.76
CA SER A 128 26.28 16.43 -10.19
C SER A 128 24.90 15.75 -10.24
N LEU A 129 23.84 16.48 -9.90
CA LEU A 129 22.46 15.97 -9.96
C LEU A 129 22.01 15.76 -11.41
N ALA A 130 22.32 16.67 -12.31
CA ALA A 130 21.97 16.55 -13.73
C ALA A 130 22.62 15.33 -14.40
N ASN A 131 23.84 14.97 -13.97
CA ASN A 131 24.56 13.80 -14.47
C ASN A 131 24.25 12.49 -13.73
N MET A 132 23.48 12.56 -12.64
CA MET A 132 23.10 11.38 -11.88
C MET A 132 22.23 10.45 -12.74
N ARG A 133 22.36 9.15 -12.53
CA ARG A 133 21.52 8.14 -13.18
C ARG A 133 21.10 7.10 -12.17
N VAL A 134 19.83 7.18 -11.76
CA VAL A 134 19.14 6.19 -10.95
C VAL A 134 18.13 5.50 -11.85
N GLU A 135 18.30 4.20 -12.06
CA GLU A 135 17.40 3.40 -12.87
C GLU A 135 16.64 2.41 -11.98
N LEU A 136 15.32 2.57 -11.93
CA LEU A 136 14.41 1.71 -11.17
C LEU A 136 13.80 0.67 -12.11
N VAL A 137 14.17 -0.59 -11.91
CA VAL A 137 13.70 -1.69 -12.75
C VAL A 137 12.47 -2.34 -12.11
N LEU A 138 11.31 -2.18 -12.75
CA LEU A 138 10.07 -2.82 -12.34
C LEU A 138 10.10 -4.31 -12.72
N THR A 139 10.00 -5.18 -11.72
CA THR A 139 9.93 -6.62 -11.87
C THR A 139 8.50 -7.11 -11.65
N ALA A 140 8.11 -8.20 -12.32
CA ALA A 140 6.87 -8.88 -11.98
C ALA A 140 6.94 -9.37 -10.53
N HIS A 141 5.95 -9.07 -9.70
CA HIS A 141 5.84 -9.73 -8.41
C HIS A 141 5.19 -11.10 -8.65
N PRO A 142 5.89 -12.23 -8.44
CA PRO A 142 5.42 -13.57 -8.80
C PRO A 142 4.16 -14.02 -8.03
N THR A 143 3.70 -13.21 -7.08
CA THR A 143 2.54 -13.49 -6.20
C THR A 143 1.51 -12.37 -6.17
N GLU A 144 1.57 -11.35 -7.03
CA GLU A 144 0.46 -10.37 -7.10
C GLU A 144 -0.72 -10.97 -7.88
N VAL A 145 -1.45 -11.81 -7.15
CA VAL A 145 -2.69 -12.48 -7.54
C VAL A 145 -3.86 -11.47 -7.60
N ILE A 146 -3.70 -10.29 -7.01
CA ILE A 146 -4.77 -9.30 -6.84
C ILE A 146 -5.17 -8.71 -8.21
N ARG A 147 -6.47 -8.64 -8.47
CA ARG A 147 -7.04 -8.11 -9.73
C ARG A 147 -6.97 -6.58 -9.76
N ARG A 148 -6.81 -5.97 -10.94
CA ARG A 148 -6.84 -4.50 -11.13
C ARG A 148 -8.07 -3.86 -10.47
N THR A 149 -9.21 -4.53 -10.56
CA THR A 149 -10.47 -4.07 -9.98
C THR A 149 -10.44 -3.96 -8.46
N LEU A 150 -9.63 -4.78 -7.78
CA LEU A 150 -9.46 -4.70 -6.32
C LEU A 150 -8.52 -3.56 -5.93
N ILE A 151 -7.43 -3.36 -6.68
CA ILE A 151 -6.51 -2.23 -6.48
C ILE A 151 -7.29 -0.91 -6.55
N GLN A 152 -8.11 -0.72 -7.59
CA GLN A 152 -8.95 0.47 -7.72
C GLN A 152 -9.95 0.65 -6.57
N LYS A 153 -10.43 -0.45 -5.96
CA LYS A 153 -11.29 -0.38 -4.77
C LYS A 153 -10.47 0.01 -3.53
N TYR A 154 -9.26 -0.50 -3.40
CA TYR A 154 -8.37 -0.15 -2.30
C TYR A 154 -7.95 1.33 -2.36
N ASP A 155 -7.64 1.86 -3.54
CA ASP A 155 -7.40 3.30 -3.75
C ASP A 155 -8.64 4.12 -3.34
N ALA A 156 -9.83 3.69 -3.76
CA ALA A 156 -11.07 4.36 -3.37
C ALA A 156 -11.38 4.27 -1.87
N ILE A 157 -10.93 3.21 -1.18
CA ILE A 157 -11.02 3.10 0.29
C ILE A 157 -10.09 4.14 0.94
N ASP A 158 -8.86 4.30 0.42
CA ASP A 158 -7.90 5.31 0.87
C ASP A 158 -8.46 6.74 0.74
N ASP A 159 -9.11 7.05 -0.39
CA ASP A 159 -9.82 8.31 -0.60
C ASP A 159 -10.93 8.52 0.43
N CYS A 160 -11.69 7.46 0.75
CA CYS A 160 -12.75 7.53 1.76
C CYS A 160 -12.18 7.78 3.16
N LEU A 161 -11.07 7.15 3.53
CA LEU A 161 -10.38 7.42 4.81
C LEU A 161 -9.97 8.89 4.91
N THR A 162 -9.36 9.43 3.84
CA THR A 162 -8.99 10.84 3.74
C THR A 162 -10.20 11.77 3.88
N ALA A 163 -11.33 11.42 3.25
CA ALA A 163 -12.57 12.19 3.33
C ALA A 163 -13.21 12.15 4.73
N ILE A 164 -13.15 11.00 5.42
CA ILE A 164 -13.65 10.84 6.80
C ILE A 164 -12.83 11.71 7.75
N GLU A 165 -11.50 11.63 7.68
CA GLU A 165 -10.62 12.38 8.59
C GLU A 165 -10.67 13.90 8.36
N SER A 166 -10.93 14.34 7.12
CA SER A 166 -11.07 15.77 6.78
C SER A 166 -12.48 16.34 7.01
N SER A 167 -13.40 15.54 7.55
CA SER A 167 -14.83 15.91 7.69
C SER A 167 -15.23 16.52 9.03
N SER A 168 -14.27 16.89 9.88
CA SER A 168 -14.53 17.50 11.21
C SER A 168 -15.51 18.67 11.15
N ASP A 169 -15.40 19.52 10.13
CA ASP A 169 -16.26 20.70 9.94
C ASP A 169 -17.58 20.38 9.20
N TYR A 170 -17.70 19.20 8.57
CA TYR A 170 -18.83 18.82 7.72
C TYR A 170 -19.25 17.36 7.94
N PRO A 171 -20.04 17.07 9.00
CA PRO A 171 -20.41 15.70 9.39
C PRO A 171 -21.11 14.89 8.29
N GLU A 172 -21.92 15.53 7.44
CA GLU A 172 -22.60 14.86 6.31
C GLU A 172 -21.61 14.33 5.26
N ARG A 173 -20.44 14.96 5.12
CA ARG A 173 -19.38 14.50 4.22
C ARG A 173 -18.76 13.21 4.76
N GLY A 174 -18.47 13.17 6.06
CA GLY A 174 -17.95 11.99 6.75
C GLY A 174 -18.92 10.82 6.68
N ALA A 175 -20.22 11.07 6.91
CA ALA A 175 -21.25 10.05 6.82
C ALA A 175 -21.36 9.43 5.41
N ARG A 176 -21.32 10.26 4.36
CA ARG A 176 -21.31 9.78 2.96
C ARG A 176 -20.06 8.98 2.63
N ALA A 177 -18.89 9.44 3.06
CA ALA A 177 -17.63 8.72 2.86
C ALA A 177 -17.63 7.36 3.58
N LYS A 178 -18.17 7.30 4.80
CA LYS A 178 -18.33 6.05 5.55
C LYS A 178 -19.29 5.08 4.84
N GLY A 179 -20.43 5.55 4.35
CA GLY A 179 -21.35 4.72 3.57
C GLY A 179 -20.69 4.17 2.30
N ARG A 180 -19.92 5.00 1.59
CA ARG A 180 -19.16 4.56 0.42
C ARG A 180 -18.08 3.53 0.76
N LEU A 181 -17.38 3.71 1.88
CA LEU A 181 -16.39 2.77 2.38
C LEU A 181 -17.01 1.40 2.69
N GLU A 182 -18.20 1.39 3.30
CA GLU A 182 -18.96 0.16 3.58
C GLU A 182 -19.36 -0.56 2.27
N GLU A 183 -19.83 0.17 1.26
CA GLU A 183 -20.11 -0.38 -0.08
C GLU A 183 -18.87 -0.99 -0.74
N LEU A 184 -17.72 -0.30 -0.67
CA LEU A 184 -16.47 -0.75 -1.28
C LEU A 184 -15.95 -2.02 -0.60
N ILE A 185 -16.04 -2.10 0.72
CA ILE A 185 -15.68 -3.30 1.49
C ILE A 185 -16.63 -4.46 1.16
N GLY A 186 -17.93 -4.21 1.06
CA GLY A 186 -18.90 -5.21 0.58
C GLY A 186 -18.56 -5.74 -0.81
N GLN A 187 -18.22 -4.85 -1.74
CA GLN A 187 -17.80 -5.24 -3.08
C GLN A 187 -16.50 -6.06 -3.06
N ALA A 188 -15.51 -5.68 -2.26
CA ALA A 188 -14.27 -6.43 -2.11
C ALA A 188 -14.52 -7.82 -1.50
N TRP A 189 -15.38 -7.90 -0.49
CA TRP A 189 -15.78 -9.16 0.14
C TRP A 189 -16.48 -10.12 -0.82
N HIS A 190 -17.34 -9.64 -1.71
CA HIS A 190 -18.01 -10.50 -2.68
C HIS A 190 -17.21 -10.72 -3.98
N THR A 191 -16.14 -9.96 -4.20
CA THR A 191 -15.25 -10.15 -5.36
C THR A 191 -14.21 -11.22 -5.06
N ASP A 192 -14.11 -12.23 -5.92
CA ASP A 192 -13.10 -13.26 -5.79
C ASP A 192 -11.69 -12.70 -6.05
N GLU A 193 -10.86 -12.69 -5.00
CA GLU A 193 -9.51 -12.14 -5.05
C GLU A 193 -8.50 -13.10 -5.67
N ILE A 194 -8.78 -14.40 -5.58
CA ILE A 194 -7.86 -15.44 -6.02
C ILE A 194 -8.09 -15.69 -7.51
N ARG A 195 -7.04 -15.49 -8.30
CA ARG A 195 -7.03 -15.96 -9.68
C ARG A 195 -6.91 -17.48 -9.66
N HIS A 196 -7.85 -18.14 -10.33
CA HIS A 196 -7.82 -19.58 -10.50
C HIS A 196 -6.73 -20.02 -11.50
N GLU A 197 -6.26 -19.10 -12.33
CA GLU A 197 -5.23 -19.33 -13.34
C GLU A 197 -4.03 -18.39 -13.11
N ARG A 198 -2.83 -18.88 -13.40
CA ARG A 198 -1.61 -18.05 -13.36
C ARG A 198 -1.71 -16.91 -14.38
N PRO A 199 -1.30 -15.68 -14.02
CA PRO A 199 -1.22 -14.59 -14.98
C PRO A 199 -0.33 -14.96 -16.16
N THR A 200 -0.72 -14.51 -17.35
CA THR A 200 0.17 -14.63 -18.52
C THR A 200 1.27 -13.55 -18.43
N PRO A 201 2.43 -13.73 -19.11
CA PRO A 201 3.44 -12.66 -19.21
C PRO A 201 2.88 -11.34 -19.76
N VAL A 202 1.83 -11.40 -20.59
CA VAL A 202 1.12 -10.22 -21.10
C VAL A 202 0.31 -9.53 -19.99
N ASP A 203 -0.29 -10.30 -19.07
CA ASP A 203 -1.01 -9.73 -17.92
C ASP A 203 -0.04 -9.08 -16.93
N GLU A 204 1.15 -9.64 -16.74
CA GLU A 204 2.22 -9.03 -15.96
C GLU A 204 2.69 -7.70 -16.58
N ALA A 205 2.92 -7.68 -17.90
CA ALA A 205 3.28 -6.44 -18.60
C ALA A 205 2.17 -5.38 -18.51
N LYS A 206 0.90 -5.77 -18.68
CA LYS A 206 -0.26 -4.87 -18.48
C LYS A 206 -0.31 -4.30 -17.07
N TRP A 207 0.05 -5.10 -16.06
CA TRP A 207 0.12 -4.63 -14.68
C TRP A 207 1.22 -3.59 -14.50
N GLY A 208 2.41 -3.83 -15.06
CA GLY A 208 3.48 -2.83 -15.11
C GLY A 208 3.05 -1.50 -15.73
N PHE A 209 2.29 -1.54 -16.83
CA PHE A 209 1.74 -0.33 -17.43
C PHE A 209 0.74 0.39 -16.53
N ALA A 210 -0.09 -0.33 -15.78
CA ALA A 210 -1.03 0.29 -14.85
C ALA A 210 -0.31 1.03 -13.71
N VAL A 211 0.82 0.50 -13.21
CA VAL A 211 1.65 1.21 -12.22
C VAL A 211 2.23 2.49 -12.80
N ILE A 212 2.69 2.43 -14.06
CA ILE A 212 3.20 3.60 -14.77
C ILE A 212 2.09 4.65 -14.92
N GLU A 213 0.92 4.27 -15.46
CA GLU A 213 -0.19 5.17 -15.75
C GLU A 213 -0.80 5.80 -14.49
N ASN A 214 -1.09 5.00 -13.47
CA ASN A 214 -1.85 5.47 -12.31
C ASN A 214 -0.97 6.14 -11.25
N SER A 215 0.32 5.85 -11.20
CA SER A 215 1.22 6.35 -10.16
C SER A 215 2.41 7.11 -10.72
N LEU A 216 3.30 6.44 -11.47
CA LEU A 216 4.57 7.04 -11.88
C LEU A 216 4.39 8.23 -12.84
N TRP A 217 3.32 8.23 -13.63
CA TRP A 217 3.01 9.30 -14.58
C TRP A 217 2.82 10.66 -13.91
N GLN A 218 2.28 10.70 -12.69
CA GLN A 218 2.16 11.92 -11.89
C GLN A 218 3.35 12.10 -10.95
N ALA A 219 3.78 11.02 -10.30
CA ALA A 219 4.82 11.07 -9.27
C ALA A 219 6.19 11.50 -9.81
N VAL A 220 6.58 11.07 -11.02
CA VAL A 220 7.89 11.42 -11.59
C VAL A 220 8.00 12.91 -11.93
N PRO A 221 7.03 13.52 -12.64
CA PRO A 221 7.00 14.96 -12.82
C PRO A 221 6.96 15.74 -11.50
N ASP A 222 6.14 15.33 -10.54
CA ASP A 222 6.04 16.00 -9.23
C ASP A 222 7.37 15.97 -8.48
N PHE A 223 8.06 14.82 -8.47
CA PHE A 223 9.41 14.70 -7.93
C PHE A 223 10.41 15.65 -8.60
N HIS A 224 10.39 15.77 -9.94
CA HIS A 224 11.30 16.67 -10.64
C HIS A 224 11.01 18.14 -10.33
N ARG A 225 9.74 18.52 -10.14
CA ARG A 225 9.37 19.87 -9.70
C ARG A 225 9.85 20.16 -8.29
N ASP A 226 9.67 19.21 -7.36
CA ASP A 226 10.16 19.34 -5.99
C ASP A 226 11.70 19.45 -5.95
N LEU A 227 12.40 18.65 -6.75
CA LEU A 227 13.86 18.71 -6.89
C LEU A 227 14.34 20.05 -7.47
N ASP A 228 13.67 20.55 -8.50
CA ASP A 228 14.00 21.84 -9.14
C ASP A 228 13.80 23.01 -8.17
N ASN A 229 12.69 23.01 -7.41
CA ASN A 229 12.43 24.02 -6.38
C ASN A 229 13.48 23.96 -5.26
N LEU A 230 13.84 22.75 -4.81
CA LEU A 230 14.88 22.58 -3.79
C LEU A 230 16.24 23.09 -4.25
N LEU A 231 16.61 22.88 -5.52
CA LEU A 231 17.85 23.41 -6.09
C LEU A 231 17.81 24.92 -6.22
N LEU A 232 16.67 25.49 -6.62
CA LEU A 232 16.51 26.93 -6.67
C LEU A 232 16.70 27.55 -5.28
N ASP A 233 16.11 26.95 -4.24
CA ASP A 233 16.16 27.47 -2.87
C ASP A 233 17.57 27.37 -2.25
N THR A 234 18.30 26.29 -2.53
CA THR A 234 19.61 26.01 -1.91
C THR A 234 20.79 26.53 -2.75
N ALA A 235 20.72 26.41 -4.07
CA ALA A 235 21.80 26.69 -5.01
C ALA A 235 21.53 27.93 -5.89
N GLY A 236 20.29 28.43 -5.97
CA GLY A 236 19.93 29.55 -6.83
C GLY A 236 19.93 29.22 -8.34
N GLU A 237 20.11 27.95 -8.68
CA GLU A 237 20.14 27.43 -10.04
C GLU A 237 19.09 26.33 -10.20
N ARG A 238 18.51 26.21 -11.39
CA ARG A 238 17.49 25.21 -11.73
C ARG A 238 18.10 24.01 -12.43
N LEU A 239 17.39 22.88 -12.40
CA LEU A 239 17.78 21.69 -13.14
C LEU A 239 17.62 21.94 -14.66
N PRO A 240 18.58 21.53 -15.50
CA PRO A 240 18.41 21.56 -16.95
C PRO A 240 17.17 20.78 -17.41
N LEU A 241 16.49 21.25 -18.46
CA LEU A 241 15.25 20.64 -18.97
C LEU A 241 15.45 19.23 -19.55
N ASP A 242 16.66 18.89 -19.96
CA ASP A 242 17.07 17.59 -20.48
C ASP A 242 17.61 16.63 -19.41
N ALA A 243 17.73 17.10 -18.16
CA ALA A 243 18.18 16.27 -17.05
C ALA A 243 17.07 15.30 -16.63
N ALA A 244 17.40 14.02 -16.64
CA ALA A 244 16.52 12.94 -16.19
C ALA A 244 17.29 12.02 -15.23
N PRO A 245 17.53 12.47 -13.98
CA PRO A 245 18.31 11.73 -13.00
C PRO A 245 17.64 10.43 -12.56
N ILE A 246 16.32 10.32 -12.69
CA ILE A 246 15.55 9.11 -12.39
C ILE A 246 14.93 8.56 -13.68
N ARG A 247 15.12 7.27 -13.92
CA ARG A 247 14.56 6.53 -15.05
C ARG A 247 13.90 5.25 -14.56
N PHE A 248 12.90 4.79 -15.29
CA PHE A 248 12.23 3.53 -15.03
C PHE A 248 12.44 2.59 -16.21
N ALA A 249 12.74 1.34 -15.90
CA ALA A 249 12.81 0.23 -16.85
C ALA A 249 11.90 -0.90 -16.36
N SER A 250 11.63 -1.90 -17.20
CA SER A 250 10.82 -3.04 -16.81
C SER A 250 11.38 -4.34 -17.33
N TRP A 251 11.29 -5.39 -16.51
CA TRP A 251 11.56 -6.78 -16.88
C TRP A 251 10.27 -7.59 -17.10
N MET A 252 9.10 -6.98 -16.88
CA MET A 252 7.80 -7.62 -17.09
C MET A 252 7.60 -7.88 -18.60
N GLY A 253 7.37 -9.14 -18.95
CA GLY A 253 7.29 -9.58 -20.35
C GLY A 253 8.63 -9.98 -20.99
N ALA A 254 9.78 -9.70 -20.35
CA ALA A 254 11.10 -10.15 -20.81
C ALA A 254 11.55 -11.44 -20.11
N ILE A 255 11.14 -11.67 -18.85
CA ILE A 255 11.40 -12.92 -18.11
C ILE A 255 10.33 -13.95 -18.49
N ALA A 256 10.45 -14.48 -19.70
CA ALA A 256 9.83 -15.72 -20.12
C ALA A 256 10.91 -16.77 -20.40
N THR A 257 11.93 -16.87 -19.55
CA THR A 257 13.00 -17.86 -19.71
C THR A 257 13.32 -18.53 -18.38
N ALA A 258 12.46 -19.47 -17.98
CA ALA A 258 12.82 -20.64 -17.16
C ALA A 258 11.68 -21.67 -17.01
N ILE A 259 10.46 -21.43 -17.51
CA ILE A 259 9.37 -22.43 -17.50
C ILE A 259 8.74 -22.50 -18.89
N PRO A 260 8.75 -23.66 -19.57
CA PRO A 260 8.25 -23.78 -20.94
C PRO A 260 6.72 -23.84 -20.92
N THR A 261 6.06 -22.70 -21.13
CA THR A 261 4.63 -22.69 -21.47
C THR A 261 4.39 -21.80 -22.69
N SER A 262 4.41 -22.47 -23.84
CA SER A 262 3.91 -22.07 -25.17
C SER A 262 4.92 -21.52 -26.20
N PRO A 263 4.82 -21.96 -27.48
CA PRO A 263 5.65 -21.49 -28.57
C PRO A 263 5.13 -20.14 -29.13
N PRO A 264 6.00 -19.36 -29.79
CA PRO A 264 5.62 -18.08 -30.40
C PRO A 264 4.65 -18.28 -31.57
N ARG A 265 3.63 -17.42 -31.66
CA ARG A 265 2.82 -17.17 -32.87
C ARG A 265 3.26 -15.87 -33.51
#